data_AF-A0A8I1H701-F1
#
_entry.id   AF-A0A8I1H701-F1
#
_cell.length_a   1.000
_cell.length_b   1.000
_cell.length_c   1.000
_cell.angle_alpha   90.00
_cell.angle_beta   90.00
_cell.angle_gamma   90.00
#
_symmetry.space_group_name_H-M   'P 1'
#
loop_
_entity.id
_entity.type
_entity.pdbx_description
1 polymer ?
#
loop_
_entity_poly.entity_id
_entity_poly.type
_entity_poly.pdbx_seq_one_letter_code
_entity_poly.pdbx_strand_id
1 'polypeptide(L)'
;MKKFFKWILILFIGFFLLGVVLNALGVKGSNTENKTEKSTKETKDSKWQYQEDISKMTDKKNIYVTLKSDSIWMKNGDPSQAIIPDLTFRCQDDSVDVILSTQTPLSPEYGNALGKTIKARLDNQKAFNISFSNGQGSYTTFFAEKPKQLIEKLKGHKKLLLEVNVHRQGPFVIEFNLDEFEKNLEPVKKSCKF
;
A
#
# COMPACT_ATOMS: atom_id res chain seq x y z
N MET A 1 -47.35 -11.90 43.71
CA MET A 1 -46.55 -11.65 42.48
C MET A 1 -47.33 -11.19 41.24
N LYS A 2 -48.65 -10.92 41.28
CA LYS A 2 -49.40 -10.40 40.09
C LYS A 2 -49.58 -8.87 40.04
N LYS A 3 -49.27 -8.14 41.12
CA LYS A 3 -49.40 -6.66 41.17
C LYS A 3 -48.13 -5.94 40.71
N PHE A 4 -46.95 -6.58 40.79
CA PHE A 4 -45.67 -6.01 40.35
C PHE A 4 -45.52 -5.95 38.82
N PHE A 5 -46.17 -6.88 38.09
CA PHE A 5 -46.08 -6.96 36.62
C PHE A 5 -46.90 -5.87 35.90
N LYS A 6 -47.92 -5.30 36.56
CA LYS A 6 -48.77 -4.24 35.98
C LYS A 6 -48.07 -2.88 35.91
N TRP A 7 -47.10 -2.61 36.80
CA TRP A 7 -46.36 -1.35 36.81
C TRP A 7 -45.20 -1.31 35.80
N ILE A 8 -44.57 -2.45 35.52
CA ILE A 8 -43.50 -2.56 34.52
C ILE A 8 -44.02 -2.37 33.09
N LEU A 9 -45.26 -2.79 32.80
CA LEU A 9 -45.84 -2.65 31.46
C LEU A 9 -46.22 -1.19 31.11
N ILE A 10 -46.55 -0.36 32.09
CA ILE A 10 -46.91 1.05 31.88
C ILE A 10 -45.67 1.91 31.58
N LEU A 11 -44.51 1.55 32.15
CA LEU A 11 -43.25 2.27 31.90
C LEU A 11 -42.69 2.04 30.48
N PHE A 12 -42.94 0.89 29.85
CA PHE A 12 -42.46 0.60 28.49
C PHE A 12 -43.26 1.32 27.39
N ILE A 13 -44.57 1.56 27.59
CA ILE A 13 -45.40 2.25 26.59
C ILE A 13 -45.12 3.75 26.57
N GLY A 14 -44.77 4.35 27.73
CA GLY A 14 -44.39 5.77 27.81
C GLY A 14 -43.06 6.11 27.12
N PHE A 15 -42.09 5.18 27.12
CA PHE A 15 -40.79 5.40 26.51
C PHE A 15 -40.83 5.27 24.97
N PHE A 16 -41.74 4.44 24.44
CA PHE A 16 -41.88 4.24 22.99
C PHE A 16 -42.56 5.42 22.27
N LEU A 17 -43.39 6.21 22.97
CA LEU A 17 -44.03 7.40 22.40
C LEU A 17 -43.12 8.65 22.41
N LEU A 18 -42.13 8.71 23.30
CA LEU A 18 -41.18 9.84 23.35
C LEU A 18 -40.12 9.75 22.23
N GLY A 19 -39.76 8.54 21.78
CA GLY A 19 -38.81 8.32 20.68
C GLY A 19 -39.35 8.67 19.29
N VAL A 20 -40.67 8.62 19.09
CA VAL A 20 -41.30 8.93 17.79
C VAL A 20 -41.46 10.44 17.56
N VAL A 21 -41.59 11.24 18.62
CA VAL A 21 -41.74 12.70 18.51
C VAL A 21 -40.42 13.41 18.17
N LEU A 22 -39.27 12.84 18.54
CA LEU A 22 -37.94 13.41 18.20
C LEU A 22 -37.52 13.18 16.74
N ASN A 23 -38.17 12.26 16.01
CA ASN A 23 -37.93 12.07 14.58
C ASN A 23 -38.79 12.98 13.67
N ALA A 24 -39.72 13.75 14.23
CA ALA A 24 -40.58 14.67 13.46
C ALA A 24 -40.10 16.13 13.45
N LEU A 25 -39.05 16.46 14.22
CA LEU A 25 -38.45 17.80 14.25
C LEU A 25 -37.12 17.78 13.49
N GLY A 26 -37.21 18.15 12.21
CA GLY A 26 -36.09 18.23 11.30
C GLY A 26 -34.96 19.11 11.83
N VAL A 27 -33.80 18.49 12.01
CA VAL A 27 -32.50 19.16 12.01
C VAL A 27 -31.86 18.91 10.66
N LYS A 28 -31.95 19.92 9.78
CA LYS A 28 -31.29 19.95 8.47
C LYS A 28 -29.81 20.28 8.72
N GLY A 29 -29.04 19.27 9.10
CA GLY A 29 -27.59 19.35 9.22
C GLY A 29 -26.93 19.42 7.84
N SER A 30 -26.49 20.60 7.45
CA SER A 30 -25.60 20.84 6.32
C SER A 30 -24.19 20.31 6.67
N ASN A 31 -23.96 19.02 6.46
CA ASN A 31 -22.59 18.48 6.38
C ASN A 31 -22.16 18.44 4.92
N THR A 32 -21.47 19.50 4.51
CA THR A 32 -20.63 19.51 3.31
C THR A 32 -19.44 18.60 3.56
N GLU A 33 -19.63 17.30 3.37
CA GLU A 33 -18.52 16.37 3.19
C GLU A 33 -17.85 16.70 1.86
N ASN A 34 -16.68 17.34 1.95
CA ASN A 34 -15.75 17.44 0.84
C ASN A 34 -15.28 16.03 0.47
N LYS A 35 -16.04 15.42 -0.44
CA LYS A 35 -15.69 14.22 -1.20
C LYS A 35 -14.38 14.50 -1.94
N THR A 36 -13.26 14.17 -1.29
CA THR A 36 -11.98 14.06 -1.98
C THR A 36 -12.12 12.88 -2.93
N GLU A 37 -12.46 13.16 -4.18
CA GLU A 37 -12.49 12.18 -5.25
C GLU A 37 -11.08 11.64 -5.47
N LYS A 38 -10.75 10.57 -4.74
CA LYS A 38 -9.67 9.66 -5.09
C LYS A 38 -10.06 9.02 -6.42
N SER A 39 -9.69 9.68 -7.52
CA SER A 39 -9.86 9.17 -8.87
C SER A 39 -8.99 7.94 -9.05
N THR A 40 -9.52 6.79 -8.64
CA THR A 40 -8.91 5.48 -8.90
C THR A 40 -9.32 5.13 -10.33
N LYS A 41 -8.45 5.43 -11.29
CA LYS A 41 -8.63 4.99 -12.67
C LYS A 41 -8.39 3.48 -12.72
N GLU A 42 -9.43 2.70 -12.41
CA GLU A 42 -9.42 1.25 -12.49
C GLU A 42 -9.12 0.81 -13.92
N THR A 43 -7.91 0.28 -14.11
CA THR A 43 -7.52 -0.38 -15.36
C THR A 43 -7.69 -1.88 -15.14
N LYS A 44 -8.56 -2.49 -15.95
CA LYS A 44 -8.90 -3.91 -16.01
C LYS A 44 -7.67 -4.81 -15.74
N ASP A 45 -7.74 -5.61 -14.68
CA ASP A 45 -6.86 -6.75 -14.36
C ASP A 45 -5.33 -6.51 -14.36
N SER A 46 -4.91 -5.24 -14.24
CA SER A 46 -3.50 -4.90 -14.19
C SER A 46 -2.97 -5.01 -12.75
N LYS A 47 -1.83 -5.68 -12.57
CA LYS A 47 -1.07 -5.65 -11.31
C LYS A 47 -0.54 -4.25 -10.98
N TRP A 48 -0.54 -3.36 -11.97
CA TRP A 48 -0.25 -1.96 -11.83
C TRP A 48 -1.46 -1.22 -11.24
N GLN A 49 -1.22 -0.44 -10.20
CA GLN A 49 -2.20 0.40 -9.53
C GLN A 49 -1.72 1.85 -9.56
N TYR A 50 -2.62 2.76 -9.92
CA TYR A 50 -2.36 4.18 -9.95
C TYR A 50 -3.14 4.88 -8.83
N GLN A 51 -2.46 5.76 -8.12
CA GLN A 51 -3.07 6.66 -7.14
C GLN A 51 -2.48 8.06 -7.28
N GLU A 52 -3.33 9.05 -7.06
CA GLU A 52 -2.99 10.47 -7.03
C GLU A 52 -3.60 11.11 -5.77
N ASP A 53 -2.86 12.02 -5.15
CA ASP A 53 -3.38 12.91 -4.11
C ASP A 53 -2.72 14.29 -4.17
N ILE A 54 -3.26 15.23 -3.39
CA ILE A 54 -2.69 16.57 -3.21
C ILE A 54 -2.16 16.65 -1.78
N SER A 55 -0.88 16.99 -1.65
CA SER A 55 -0.24 17.21 -0.35
C SER A 55 -0.88 18.39 0.35
N LYS A 56 -1.48 18.15 1.52
CA LYS A 56 -2.05 19.23 2.36
C LYS A 56 -1.01 20.18 2.95
N MET A 57 0.29 19.82 2.86
CA MET A 57 1.39 20.60 3.41
C MET A 57 2.04 21.53 2.37
N THR A 58 1.97 21.15 1.08
CA THR A 58 2.69 21.84 0.00
C THR A 58 1.82 22.19 -1.20
N ASP A 59 0.55 21.76 -1.21
CA ASP A 59 -0.39 21.83 -2.34
C ASP A 59 0.11 21.14 -3.63
N LYS A 60 1.20 20.37 -3.53
CA LYS A 60 1.76 19.63 -4.67
C LYS A 60 1.00 18.35 -4.92
N LYS A 61 0.87 18.00 -6.19
CA LYS A 61 0.33 16.71 -6.63
C LYS A 61 1.35 15.61 -6.33
N ASN A 62 0.93 14.57 -5.64
CA ASN A 62 1.71 13.35 -5.45
C ASN A 62 1.13 12.24 -6.33
N ILE A 63 2.03 11.46 -6.92
CA ILE A 63 1.71 10.34 -7.80
C ILE A 63 2.30 9.08 -7.23
N TYR A 64 1.52 8.01 -7.20
CA TYR A 64 1.94 6.68 -6.75
C TYR A 64 1.56 5.66 -7.81
N VAL A 65 2.54 4.89 -8.26
CA VAL A 65 2.36 3.78 -9.20
C VAL A 65 2.90 2.53 -8.52
N THR A 66 2.02 1.60 -8.18
CA THR A 66 2.37 0.38 -7.46
C THR A 66 2.26 -0.82 -8.38
N LEU A 67 3.30 -1.64 -8.42
CA LEU A 67 3.33 -2.93 -9.10
C LEU A 67 3.27 -4.05 -8.06
N LYS A 68 2.21 -4.85 -8.08
CA LYS A 68 2.15 -6.09 -7.29
C LYS A 68 3.04 -7.16 -7.90
N SER A 69 3.70 -7.94 -7.05
CA SER A 69 4.53 -9.08 -7.47
C SER A 69 3.72 -10.23 -8.09
N ASP A 70 4.41 -11.07 -8.85
CA ASP A 70 3.93 -12.39 -9.29
C ASP A 70 4.04 -13.43 -8.17
N SER A 71 4.93 -13.19 -7.20
CA SER A 71 5.15 -14.07 -6.06
C SER A 71 4.11 -13.84 -4.97
N ILE A 72 3.51 -14.92 -4.50
CA ILE A 72 2.65 -14.93 -3.32
C ILE A 72 3.39 -15.69 -2.23
N TRP A 73 3.53 -15.08 -1.06
CA TRP A 73 4.04 -15.75 0.12
C TRP A 73 2.88 -16.18 1.00
N MET A 74 2.92 -17.42 1.48
CA MET A 74 1.93 -17.95 2.42
C MET A 74 2.66 -18.53 3.61
N LYS A 75 2.41 -17.99 4.81
CA LYS A 75 2.97 -18.55 6.03
C LYS A 75 2.40 -19.95 6.24
N ASN A 76 3.28 -20.95 6.29
CA ASN A 76 2.91 -22.37 6.43
C ASN A 76 1.88 -22.87 5.38
N GLY A 77 1.83 -22.24 4.21
CA GLY A 77 0.87 -22.61 3.16
C GLY A 77 -0.58 -22.19 3.42
N ASP A 78 -0.84 -21.33 4.42
CA ASP A 78 -2.18 -20.82 4.73
C ASP A 78 -2.58 -19.69 3.76
N PRO A 79 -3.58 -19.89 2.88
CA PRO A 79 -4.01 -18.86 1.92
C PRO A 79 -4.62 -17.63 2.59
N SER A 80 -5.15 -17.76 3.82
CA SER A 80 -5.68 -16.60 4.57
C SER A 80 -4.58 -15.64 5.03
N GLN A 81 -3.32 -16.11 5.01
CA GLN A 81 -2.13 -15.33 5.34
C GLN A 81 -1.29 -15.04 4.08
N ALA A 82 -1.93 -15.07 2.91
CA ALA A 82 -1.28 -14.71 1.66
C ALA A 82 -0.82 -13.25 1.70
N ILE A 83 0.47 -13.06 1.45
CA ILE A 83 1.11 -11.76 1.33
C ILE A 83 1.62 -11.61 -0.09
N ILE A 84 1.35 -10.45 -0.68
CA ILE A 84 1.77 -10.11 -2.04
C ILE A 84 2.65 -8.88 -1.93
N PRO A 85 3.99 -9.04 -1.94
CA PRO A 85 4.91 -7.92 -1.97
C PRO A 85 4.62 -6.99 -3.16
N ASP A 86 4.94 -5.72 -3.01
CA ASP A 86 4.71 -4.70 -4.01
C ASP A 86 5.89 -3.74 -4.14
N LEU A 87 6.04 -3.18 -5.34
CA LEU A 87 7.04 -2.17 -5.66
C LEU A 87 6.33 -0.89 -6.06
N THR A 88 6.46 0.14 -5.25
CA THR A 88 5.81 1.44 -5.46
C THR A 88 6.83 2.46 -5.97
N PHE A 89 6.55 3.04 -7.13
CA PHE A 89 7.24 4.19 -7.69
C PHE A 89 6.41 5.43 -7.40
N ARG A 90 6.98 6.43 -6.73
CA ARG A 90 6.22 7.65 -6.44
C ARG A 90 7.00 8.92 -6.74
N CYS A 91 6.24 9.95 -7.07
CA CYS A 91 6.68 11.34 -7.02
C CYS A 91 5.93 11.99 -5.86
N GLN A 92 6.63 12.32 -4.78
CA GLN A 92 6.06 12.97 -3.60
C GLN A 92 6.86 14.23 -3.28
N ASP A 93 6.18 15.37 -3.22
CA ASP A 93 6.80 16.67 -2.96
C ASP A 93 8.02 16.97 -3.87
N ASP A 94 7.92 16.61 -5.16
CA ASP A 94 8.99 16.67 -6.20
C ASP A 94 10.18 15.71 -5.98
N SER A 95 10.10 14.81 -5.00
CA SER A 95 11.07 13.73 -4.80
C SER A 95 10.60 12.42 -5.42
N VAL A 96 11.51 11.69 -6.05
CA VAL A 96 11.25 10.38 -6.61
C VAL A 96 11.69 9.31 -5.63
N ASP A 97 10.80 8.39 -5.29
CA ASP A 97 11.13 7.21 -4.48
C ASP A 97 10.77 5.92 -5.21
N VAL A 98 11.51 4.86 -4.90
CA VAL A 98 11.13 3.48 -5.19
C VAL A 98 11.06 2.74 -3.86
N ILE A 99 9.91 2.14 -3.59
CA ILE A 99 9.58 1.56 -2.29
C ILE A 99 9.24 0.09 -2.48
N LEU A 100 10.01 -0.80 -1.86
CA LEU A 100 9.66 -2.21 -1.73
C LEU A 100 8.86 -2.39 -0.43
N SER A 101 7.61 -2.83 -0.57
CA SER A 101 6.78 -3.29 0.54
C SER A 101 6.72 -4.81 0.51
N THR A 102 7.22 -5.43 1.57
CA THR A 102 7.22 -6.89 1.74
C THR A 102 6.03 -7.37 2.55
N GLN A 103 5.33 -6.46 3.26
CA GLN A 103 4.18 -6.69 4.16
C GLN A 103 4.43 -7.72 5.29
N THR A 104 5.59 -8.37 5.32
CA THR A 104 6.11 -9.23 6.36
C THR A 104 7.52 -8.79 6.74
N PRO A 105 7.90 -8.80 8.02
CA PRO A 105 9.24 -8.38 8.42
C PRO A 105 10.32 -9.21 7.74
N LEU A 106 11.34 -8.55 7.20
CA LEU A 106 12.58 -9.22 6.81
C LEU A 106 13.45 -9.49 8.04
N SER A 107 14.21 -10.57 7.99
CA SER A 107 15.23 -10.86 9.01
C SER A 107 16.29 -9.76 9.00
N PRO A 108 16.60 -9.15 10.14
CA PRO A 108 17.88 -8.48 10.30
C PRO A 108 18.96 -9.57 10.23
N GLU A 109 19.63 -9.78 9.09
CA GLU A 109 20.73 -10.75 9.07
C GLU A 109 21.80 -10.29 10.07
N TYR A 110 22.50 -11.24 10.70
CA TYR A 110 23.72 -10.97 11.44
C TYR A 110 24.71 -10.26 10.49
N GLY A 111 24.78 -8.92 10.58
CA GLY A 111 25.59 -8.05 9.70
C GLY A 111 24.80 -7.15 8.72
N ASN A 112 23.50 -7.40 8.51
CA ASN A 112 22.62 -6.66 7.58
C ASN A 112 21.29 -6.28 8.26
N ALA A 113 21.36 -5.90 9.54
CA ALA A 113 20.20 -5.77 10.43
C ALA A 113 19.14 -4.74 10.00
N LEU A 114 19.42 -3.96 8.95
CA LEU A 114 18.59 -2.86 8.47
C LEU A 114 18.37 -2.89 6.95
N GLY A 115 18.69 -4.01 6.27
CA GLY A 115 18.42 -4.19 4.85
C GLY A 115 19.19 -3.21 3.96
N LYS A 116 20.52 -3.21 4.01
CA LYS A 116 21.31 -2.29 3.18
C LYS A 116 21.43 -2.73 1.74
N THR A 117 21.28 -4.01 1.45
CA THR A 117 21.51 -4.52 0.09
C THR A 117 20.67 -5.75 -0.18
N ILE A 118 19.83 -5.67 -1.22
CA ILE A 118 19.04 -6.78 -1.75
C ILE A 118 19.68 -7.22 -3.07
N LYS A 119 19.90 -8.53 -3.21
CA LYS A 119 20.40 -9.11 -4.44
C LYS A 119 19.27 -9.17 -5.45
N ALA A 120 19.51 -8.63 -6.63
CA ALA A 120 18.55 -8.48 -7.70
C ALA A 120 19.05 -9.10 -8.99
N ARG A 121 18.11 -9.48 -9.87
CA ARG A 121 18.41 -9.94 -11.22
C ARG A 121 17.35 -9.41 -12.18
N LEU A 122 17.78 -8.94 -13.34
CA LEU A 122 16.90 -8.53 -14.43
C LEU A 122 16.94 -9.60 -15.51
N ASP A 123 15.76 -10.09 -15.90
CA ASP A 123 15.60 -11.17 -16.87
C ASP A 123 16.59 -12.32 -16.59
N ASN A 124 17.43 -12.65 -17.59
CA ASN A 124 18.48 -13.67 -17.49
C ASN A 124 19.88 -13.08 -17.26
N GLN A 125 20.01 -11.78 -16.97
CA GLN A 125 21.30 -11.11 -16.81
C GLN A 125 22.04 -11.51 -15.52
N LYS A 126 23.29 -11.07 -15.35
CA LYS A 126 24.05 -11.27 -14.12
C LYS A 126 23.36 -10.56 -12.94
N ALA A 127 23.33 -11.23 -11.78
CA ALA A 127 22.80 -10.63 -10.56
C ALA A 127 23.63 -9.41 -10.13
N PHE A 128 22.97 -8.46 -9.48
CA PHE A 128 23.54 -7.23 -8.95
C PHE A 128 22.91 -6.88 -7.61
N ASN A 129 23.41 -5.85 -6.96
CA ASN A 129 22.96 -5.41 -5.64
C ASN A 129 22.20 -4.09 -5.75
N ILE A 130 21.07 -3.99 -5.05
CA ILE A 130 20.30 -2.76 -4.87
C ILE A 130 20.38 -2.36 -3.41
N SER A 131 20.82 -1.13 -3.15
CA SER A 131 20.81 -0.61 -1.79
C SER A 131 19.44 -0.07 -1.41
N PHE A 132 18.96 -0.48 -0.24
CA PHE A 132 17.74 0.01 0.36
C PHE A 132 18.03 0.59 1.74
N SER A 133 17.18 1.51 2.18
CA SER A 133 17.07 1.99 3.55
C SER A 133 15.67 1.69 4.06
N ASN A 134 15.48 1.55 5.37
CA ASN A 134 14.16 1.38 5.94
C ASN A 134 13.61 2.71 6.46
N GLY A 135 12.28 2.89 6.40
CA GLY A 135 11.61 3.99 7.10
C GLY A 135 11.82 3.86 8.62
N GLN A 136 11.71 4.95 9.38
CA GLN A 136 11.94 4.95 10.83
C GLN A 136 11.19 3.80 11.53
N GLY A 137 11.94 2.76 11.94
CA GLY A 137 11.40 1.59 12.63
C GLY A 137 10.61 0.58 11.79
N SER A 138 10.55 0.74 10.46
CA SER A 138 9.89 -0.25 9.60
C SER A 138 10.83 -1.41 9.27
N TYR A 139 10.29 -2.64 9.31
CA TYR A 139 10.94 -3.86 8.84
C TYR A 139 10.24 -4.47 7.62
N THR A 140 9.21 -3.79 7.11
CA THR A 140 8.37 -4.25 6.00
C THR A 140 8.45 -3.32 4.79
N THR A 141 8.93 -2.09 4.97
CA THR A 141 8.96 -1.04 3.95
C THR A 141 10.38 -0.51 3.77
N PHE A 142 10.87 -0.58 2.53
CA PHE A 142 12.26 -0.30 2.17
C PHE A 142 12.32 0.67 0.99
N PHE A 143 13.10 1.74 1.12
CA PHE A 143 13.30 2.79 0.12
C PHE A 143 14.61 2.56 -0.61
N ALA A 144 14.60 2.50 -1.94
CA ALA A 144 15.83 2.40 -2.70
C ALA A 144 16.66 3.67 -2.49
N GLU A 145 17.96 3.53 -2.16
CA GLU A 145 18.83 4.69 -1.92
C GLU A 145 19.09 5.51 -3.20
N LYS A 146 18.99 4.87 -4.37
CA LYS A 146 19.21 5.50 -5.68
C LYS A 146 18.01 5.26 -6.61
N PRO A 147 16.85 5.87 -6.32
CA PRO A 147 15.57 5.51 -6.95
C PRO A 147 15.57 5.79 -8.46
N LYS A 148 16.07 6.95 -8.90
CA LYS A 148 16.17 7.28 -10.34
C LYS A 148 17.09 6.31 -11.10
N GLN A 149 18.25 5.97 -10.53
CA GLN A 149 19.17 5.01 -11.15
C GLN A 149 18.56 3.61 -11.24
N LEU A 150 17.83 3.19 -10.20
CA LEU A 150 17.10 1.93 -10.24
C LEU A 150 16.05 1.96 -11.35
N ILE A 151 15.23 3.00 -11.44
CA ILE A 151 14.23 3.16 -12.50
C ILE A 151 14.84 3.07 -13.89
N GLU A 152 15.94 3.79 -14.15
CA GLU A 152 16.65 3.70 -15.44
C GLU A 152 17.10 2.27 -15.74
N LYS A 153 17.60 1.57 -14.72
CA LYS A 153 18.06 0.19 -14.86
C LYS A 153 16.92 -0.79 -15.12
N LEU A 154 15.68 -0.50 -14.72
CA LEU A 154 14.52 -1.34 -14.98
C LEU A 154 13.94 -1.16 -16.39
N LYS A 155 14.26 -0.04 -17.08
CA LYS A 155 13.74 0.23 -18.43
C LYS A 155 14.17 -0.84 -19.43
N GLY A 156 13.26 -1.19 -20.34
CA GLY A 156 13.49 -2.21 -21.37
C GLY A 156 13.55 -3.66 -20.87
N HIS A 157 13.45 -3.92 -19.56
CA HIS A 157 13.42 -5.27 -18.99
C HIS A 157 11.99 -5.76 -18.78
N LYS A 158 11.82 -7.09 -18.74
CA LYS A 158 10.50 -7.73 -18.54
C LYS A 158 10.32 -8.34 -17.17
N LYS A 159 11.42 -8.65 -16.47
CA LYS A 159 11.36 -9.31 -15.17
C LYS A 159 12.39 -8.76 -14.22
N LEU A 160 11.96 -8.49 -12.98
CA LEU A 160 12.83 -8.22 -11.84
C LEU A 160 12.66 -9.31 -10.79
N LEU A 161 13.78 -9.90 -10.36
CA LEU A 161 13.85 -10.82 -9.23
C LEU A 161 14.58 -10.15 -8.08
N LEU A 162 14.05 -10.26 -6.87
CA LEU A 162 14.67 -9.78 -5.62
C LEU A 162 14.78 -10.93 -4.62
N GLU A 163 15.98 -11.24 -4.17
CA GLU A 163 16.25 -12.25 -3.15
C GLU A 163 16.26 -11.59 -1.76
N VAL A 164 15.31 -11.96 -0.91
CA VAL A 164 15.13 -11.41 0.44
C VAL A 164 15.12 -12.52 1.48
N ASN A 165 15.48 -12.21 2.72
CA ASN A 165 15.41 -13.15 3.83
C ASN A 165 14.25 -12.79 4.76
N VAL A 166 13.19 -13.59 4.73
CA VAL A 166 11.97 -13.37 5.54
C VAL A 166 12.23 -13.81 6.98
N HIS A 167 11.74 -13.02 7.95
CA HIS A 167 11.96 -13.29 9.36
C HIS A 167 11.48 -14.68 9.78
N ARG A 168 12.41 -15.50 10.30
CA ARG A 168 12.18 -16.89 10.75
C ARG A 168 11.72 -17.87 9.65
N GLN A 169 11.86 -17.51 8.37
CA GLN A 169 11.47 -18.38 7.26
C GLN A 169 12.57 -18.58 6.22
N GLY A 170 13.59 -17.71 6.21
CA GLY A 170 14.74 -17.85 5.33
C GLY A 170 14.52 -17.19 3.95
N PRO A 171 15.26 -17.63 2.92
CA PRO A 171 15.32 -16.94 1.64
C PRO A 171 14.02 -17.09 0.85
N PHE A 172 13.60 -16.00 0.24
CA PHE A 172 12.45 -15.91 -0.66
C PHE A 172 12.82 -15.04 -1.86
N VAL A 173 12.36 -15.43 -3.04
CA VAL A 173 12.55 -14.64 -4.26
C VAL A 173 11.24 -14.00 -4.64
N ILE A 174 11.21 -12.67 -4.66
CA ILE A 174 10.10 -11.88 -5.15
C ILE A 174 10.30 -11.64 -6.64
N GLU A 175 9.29 -11.98 -7.43
CA GLU A 175 9.26 -11.80 -8.87
C GLU A 175 8.27 -10.69 -9.25
N PHE A 176 8.70 -9.79 -10.12
CA PHE A 176 7.88 -8.73 -10.69
C PHE A 176 7.93 -8.79 -12.21
N ASN A 177 6.76 -8.90 -12.84
CA ASN A 177 6.59 -8.66 -14.26
C ASN A 177 6.61 -7.14 -14.55
N LEU A 178 7.61 -6.73 -15.32
CA LEU A 178 7.85 -5.35 -15.76
C LEU A 178 7.23 -5.06 -17.14
N ASP A 179 6.36 -5.92 -17.66
CA ASP A 179 5.59 -5.62 -18.87
C ASP A 179 4.85 -4.29 -18.70
N GLU A 180 4.90 -3.47 -19.75
CA GLU A 180 4.39 -2.10 -19.78
C GLU A 180 5.02 -1.15 -18.73
N PHE A 181 6.20 -1.45 -18.18
CA PHE A 181 6.88 -0.62 -17.17
C PHE A 181 6.96 0.86 -17.57
N GLU A 182 7.44 1.16 -18.78
CA GLU A 182 7.65 2.54 -19.21
C GLU A 182 6.36 3.34 -19.34
N LYS A 183 5.30 2.69 -19.83
CA LYS A 183 3.95 3.26 -19.97
C LYS A 183 3.35 3.54 -18.59
N ASN A 184 3.44 2.59 -17.67
CA ASN A 184 2.87 2.76 -16.33
C ASN A 184 3.63 3.80 -15.48
N LEU A 185 4.93 3.98 -15.73
CA LEU A 185 5.76 4.94 -14.99
C LEU A 185 5.72 6.36 -15.55
N GLU A 186 5.14 6.57 -16.73
CA GLU A 186 5.05 7.89 -17.39
C GLU A 186 4.48 9.01 -16.50
N PRO A 187 3.42 8.79 -15.69
CA PRO A 187 2.90 9.81 -14.78
C PRO A 187 3.92 10.26 -13.72
N VAL A 188 4.71 9.34 -13.17
CA VAL A 188 5.75 9.63 -12.17
C VAL A 188 6.87 10.47 -12.79
N LYS A 189 7.34 10.08 -14.00
CA LYS A 189 8.35 10.84 -14.73
C LYS A 189 7.89 12.26 -15.07
N LYS A 190 6.64 12.41 -15.54
CA LYS A 190 6.05 13.72 -15.85
C LYS A 190 5.95 14.62 -14.62
N SER A 191 5.51 14.07 -13.49
CA SER A 191 5.35 14.83 -12.24
C SER A 191 6.69 15.30 -11.67
N CYS A 192 7.70 14.43 -11.64
CA CYS A 192 9.01 14.71 -11.03
C CYS A 192 10.12 15.11 -12.02
N LYS A 193 9.82 15.18 -13.32
CA LYS A 193 10.70 15.64 -14.41
C LYS A 193 12.10 15.00 -14.40
N PHE A 194 12.17 13.68 -14.55
CA PHE A 194 13.43 12.93 -14.63
C PHE A 194 13.40 11.84 -15.70
#